data_AF-A0AA42YQM1-F1
#
_entry.id   AF-A0AA42YQM1-F1
#
_cell.length_a   1.000
_cell.length_b   1.000
_cell.length_c   1.000
_cell.angle_alpha   90.00
_cell.angle_beta   90.00
_cell.angle_gamma   90.00
#
_symmetry.space_group_name_H-M   'P 1'
#
loop_
_entity.id
_entity.type
_entity.pdbx_description
1 polymer ?
#
loop_
_entity_poly.entity_id
_entity_poly.type
_entity_poly.pdbx_seq_one_letter_code
_entity_poly.pdbx_strand_id
1 'polypeptide(L)'
;MENILLENEKGSVMVLAVIMLVLLTILGIAALTSSSIDTQIAGNELRHKRAFYAAESATAYVTWSLDLYGPDNMTTGTPHYFPNNTVPYVGITSGLPTALSINATQSFNGEVEYDSSLLPPRGSGFSISKFKAHQYQMVCNGYSSKETAKNIVVGFYRIGF
;
A
#
# COMPACT_ATOMS: atom_id res chain seq x y z
N MET A 1 -59.48 62.57 16.61
CA MET A 1 -58.21 62.28 17.31
C MET A 1 -57.79 60.91 16.83
N GLU A 2 -56.91 60.90 15.82
CA GLU A 2 -56.52 59.69 15.10
C GLU A 2 -55.34 59.06 15.84
N ASN A 3 -55.53 57.84 16.38
CA ASN A 3 -54.51 57.11 17.10
C ASN A 3 -53.63 56.37 16.09
N ILE A 4 -52.44 56.91 15.85
CA ILE A 4 -51.40 56.25 15.06
C ILE A 4 -50.79 55.16 15.95
N LEU A 5 -51.22 53.92 15.75
CA LEU A 5 -50.56 52.74 16.30
C LEU A 5 -49.19 52.59 15.60
N LEU A 6 -48.11 52.94 16.29
CA LEU A 6 -46.75 52.73 15.81
C LEU A 6 -46.46 51.21 15.83
N GLU A 7 -46.54 50.55 14.68
CA GLU A 7 -46.13 49.15 14.50
C GLU A 7 -44.61 49.00 14.75
N ASN A 8 -44.26 48.25 15.79
CA ASN A 8 -42.88 47.98 16.23
C ASN A 8 -42.27 46.72 15.56
N GLU A 9 -42.71 46.38 14.35
CA GLU A 9 -42.33 45.15 13.63
C GLU A 9 -40.92 45.21 13.01
N LYS A 10 -40.36 46.42 12.84
CA LYS A 10 -39.06 46.62 12.18
C LYS A 10 -37.86 46.05 12.95
N GLY A 11 -37.92 45.95 14.27
CA GLY A 11 -36.82 45.41 15.09
C GLY A 11 -36.75 43.87 15.07
N SER A 12 -37.92 43.22 15.05
CA SER A 12 -38.05 41.75 15.09
C SER A 12 -37.44 41.08 13.86
N VAL A 13 -37.65 41.65 12.67
CA VAL A 13 -37.11 41.14 11.41
C VAL A 13 -35.57 41.17 11.39
N MET A 14 -34.95 42.19 11.99
CA MET A 14 -33.49 42.29 12.08
C MET A 14 -32.91 41.20 13.00
N VAL A 15 -33.55 40.95 14.15
CA VAL A 15 -33.12 39.87 15.07
C VAL A 15 -33.26 38.51 14.40
N LEU A 16 -34.38 38.26 13.72
CA LEU A 16 -34.60 37.02 12.96
C LEU A 16 -33.54 36.83 11.87
N ALA A 17 -33.20 37.89 11.11
CA ALA A 17 -32.17 37.84 10.07
C ALA A 17 -30.78 37.49 10.65
N VAL A 18 -30.41 38.06 11.80
CA VAL A 18 -29.15 37.74 12.47
C VAL A 18 -29.14 36.31 12.99
N ILE A 19 -30.24 35.82 13.57
CA ILE A 19 -30.34 34.41 14.01
C ILE A 19 -30.17 33.47 12.82
N MET A 20 -30.87 33.73 11.70
CA MET A 20 -30.73 32.95 10.48
C MET A 20 -29.30 32.98 9.93
N LEU A 21 -28.66 34.15 9.96
CA LEU A 21 -27.27 34.30 9.53
C LEU A 21 -26.31 33.49 10.41
N VAL A 22 -26.47 33.53 11.74
CA VAL A 22 -25.67 32.74 12.68
C VAL A 22 -25.87 31.23 12.44
N LEU A 23 -27.11 30.78 12.24
CA LEU A 23 -27.39 29.38 11.94
C LEU A 23 -26.73 28.94 10.63
N LEU A 24 -26.83 29.75 9.57
CA LEU A 24 -26.17 29.48 8.29
C LEU A 24 -24.65 29.47 8.43
N THR A 25 -24.06 30.35 9.26
CA THR A 25 -22.61 30.33 9.49
C THR A 25 -22.16 29.06 10.19
N ILE A 26 -22.91 28.56 11.18
CA ILE A 26 -22.57 27.32 11.89
C ILE A 26 -22.64 26.14 10.92
N LEU A 27 -23.69 26.07 10.10
CA LEU A 27 -23.84 25.03 9.08
C LEU A 27 -22.75 25.12 8.00
N GLY A 28 -22.40 26.34 7.57
CA GLY A 28 -21.33 26.58 6.61
C GLY A 28 -19.97 26.13 7.14
N ILE A 29 -19.64 26.46 8.40
CA ILE A 29 -18.41 26.01 9.05
C ILE A 29 -18.42 24.47 9.17
N ALA A 30 -19.52 23.88 9.62
CA ALA A 30 -19.64 22.43 9.72
C ALA A 30 -19.39 21.74 8.36
N ALA A 31 -20.03 22.21 7.29
CA ALA A 31 -19.82 21.68 5.94
C ALA A 31 -18.37 21.79 5.46
N LEU A 32 -17.71 22.94 5.69
CA LEU A 32 -16.30 23.14 5.34
C LEU A 32 -15.37 22.23 6.15
N THR A 33 -15.65 22.05 7.45
CA THR A 33 -14.86 21.16 8.30
C THR A 33 -14.95 19.71 7.85
N SER A 34 -16.14 19.22 7.50
CA SER A 34 -16.32 17.88 6.93
C SER A 34 -15.54 17.71 5.63
N SER A 35 -15.62 18.69 4.72
CA SER A 35 -14.85 18.66 3.46
C SER A 35 -13.33 18.62 3.70
N SER A 36 -12.84 19.37 4.69
CA SER A 36 -11.42 19.34 5.06
C SER A 36 -11.00 17.99 5.64
N ILE A 37 -11.87 17.30 6.37
CA ILE A 37 -11.61 15.96 6.89
C ILE A 37 -11.61 14.94 5.74
N ASP A 38 -12.59 14.98 4.85
CA ASP A 38 -12.69 14.05 3.72
C ASP A 38 -11.47 14.14 2.80
N THR A 39 -10.97 15.35 2.54
CA THR A 39 -9.75 15.54 1.72
C THR A 39 -8.51 14.98 2.40
N GLN A 40 -8.41 15.08 3.73
CA GLN A 40 -7.32 14.45 4.49
C GLN A 40 -7.41 12.92 4.45
N ILE A 41 -8.62 12.37 4.60
CA ILE A 41 -8.88 10.93 4.50
C ILE A 41 -8.49 10.42 3.11
N ALA A 42 -8.96 11.08 2.04
CA ALA A 42 -8.63 10.74 0.66
C ALA A 42 -7.11 10.81 0.39
N GLY A 43 -6.44 11.81 0.95
CA GLY A 43 -4.98 11.93 0.88
C GLY A 43 -4.26 10.77 1.55
N ASN A 44 -4.76 10.30 2.70
CA ASN A 44 -4.20 9.14 3.38
C ASN A 44 -4.46 7.83 2.62
N GLU A 45 -5.68 7.64 2.11
CA GLU A 45 -6.05 6.48 1.30
C GLU A 45 -5.19 6.38 0.03
N LEU A 46 -4.96 7.52 -0.65
CA LEU A 46 -4.09 7.57 -1.82
C LEU A 46 -2.66 7.13 -1.50
N ARG A 47 -2.10 7.52 -0.35
CA ARG A 47 -0.75 7.09 0.07
C ARG A 47 -0.70 5.60 0.35
N HIS A 48 -1.72 5.04 1.00
CA HIS A 48 -1.81 3.60 1.22
C HIS A 48 -1.91 2.83 -0.11
N LYS A 49 -2.71 3.32 -1.08
CA LYS A 49 -2.78 2.75 -2.42
C LYS A 49 -1.44 2.80 -3.15
N ARG A 50 -0.71 3.93 -3.05
CA ARG A 50 0.64 4.05 -3.63
C ARG A 50 1.65 3.09 -3.01
N ALA A 51 1.63 2.92 -1.69
CA ALA A 51 2.49 1.95 -1.02
C ALA A 51 2.16 0.52 -1.46
N PHE A 52 0.87 0.21 -1.63
CA PHE A 52 0.43 -1.09 -2.16
C PHE A 52 0.94 -1.33 -3.60
N TYR A 53 0.76 -0.37 -4.51
CA TYR A 53 1.30 -0.49 -5.87
C TYR A 53 2.83 -0.60 -5.92
N ALA A 54 3.52 0.01 -4.96
CA ALA A 54 4.96 -0.16 -4.84
C ALA A 54 5.33 -1.60 -4.40
N ALA A 55 4.55 -2.20 -3.49
CA ALA A 55 4.73 -3.59 -3.08
C ALA A 55 4.41 -4.57 -4.23
N GLU A 56 3.39 -4.29 -5.05
CA GLU A 56 3.12 -5.09 -6.27
C GLU A 56 4.24 -4.96 -7.30
N SER A 57 4.86 -3.78 -7.41
CA SER A 57 6.03 -3.59 -8.27
C SER A 57 7.23 -4.42 -7.79
N ALA A 58 7.38 -4.60 -6.47
CA ALA A 58 8.32 -5.56 -5.89
C ALA A 58 8.00 -7.01 -6.30
N THR A 59 6.72 -7.42 -6.26
CA THR A 59 6.31 -8.74 -6.74
C THR A 59 6.68 -8.94 -8.21
N ALA A 60 6.37 -7.95 -9.06
CA ALA A 60 6.75 -7.98 -10.47
C ALA A 60 8.28 -8.07 -10.63
N TYR A 61 9.05 -7.30 -9.86
CA TYR A 61 10.51 -7.38 -9.86
C TYR A 61 11.00 -8.80 -9.57
N VAL A 62 10.45 -9.46 -8.54
CA VAL A 62 10.79 -10.86 -8.25
C VAL A 62 10.50 -11.75 -9.43
N THR A 63 9.33 -11.63 -10.09
CA THR A 63 9.01 -12.49 -11.24
C THR A 63 9.99 -12.35 -12.41
N TRP A 64 10.54 -11.16 -12.63
CA TRP A 64 11.53 -10.91 -13.70
C TRP A 64 12.96 -11.30 -13.30
N SER A 65 13.27 -11.31 -12.00
CA SER A 65 14.59 -11.65 -11.47
C SER A 65 14.71 -13.12 -11.13
N LEU A 66 14.99 -13.94 -12.15
CA LEU A 66 15.15 -15.39 -12.01
C LEU A 66 16.24 -15.79 -11.00
N ASP A 67 17.24 -14.94 -10.77
CA ASP A 67 18.33 -15.19 -9.82
C ASP A 67 17.86 -15.24 -8.35
N LEU A 68 16.67 -14.68 -8.05
CA LEU A 68 16.11 -14.70 -6.68
C LEU A 68 15.49 -16.04 -6.31
N TYR A 69 15.17 -16.89 -7.29
CA TYR A 69 14.52 -18.18 -7.07
C TYR A 69 15.09 -19.23 -8.05
N GLY A 70 15.86 -20.17 -7.53
CA GLY A 70 16.62 -21.07 -8.38
C GLY A 70 17.44 -22.07 -7.59
N PRO A 71 18.36 -22.80 -8.26
CA PRO A 71 19.26 -23.76 -7.60
C PRO A 71 20.06 -23.15 -6.45
N ASP A 72 20.37 -21.85 -6.54
CA ASP A 72 21.14 -21.14 -5.52
C ASP A 72 20.29 -20.75 -4.30
N ASN A 73 18.96 -20.70 -4.43
CA ASN A 73 18.02 -20.44 -3.32
C ASN A 73 17.18 -21.71 -3.06
N MET A 74 17.78 -22.69 -2.38
CA MET A 74 17.12 -23.95 -1.99
C MET A 74 17.35 -24.31 -0.53
N THR A 75 17.91 -23.39 0.25
CA THR A 75 18.16 -23.58 1.67
C THR A 75 17.12 -22.80 2.46
N THR A 76 16.36 -23.49 3.31
CA THR A 76 15.41 -22.85 4.21
C THR A 76 16.15 -22.02 5.26
N GLY A 77 15.62 -20.86 5.63
CA GLY A 77 16.26 -19.95 6.60
C GLY A 77 17.33 -19.03 5.99
N THR A 78 17.51 -19.03 4.67
CA THR A 78 18.41 -18.11 3.96
C THR A 78 17.62 -17.24 2.97
N PRO A 79 16.96 -16.17 3.43
CA PRO A 79 16.22 -15.26 2.55
C PRO A 79 17.16 -14.48 1.61
N HIS A 80 16.70 -14.33 0.36
CA HIS A 80 17.36 -13.60 -0.72
C HIS A 80 16.73 -12.22 -0.86
N TYR A 81 17.50 -11.20 -0.55
CA TYR A 81 16.96 -9.85 -0.52
C TYR A 81 17.11 -9.10 -1.84
N PHE A 82 16.10 -8.29 -2.15
CA PHE A 82 16.08 -7.43 -3.32
C PHE A 82 15.59 -6.03 -2.94
N PRO A 83 15.90 -4.99 -3.72
CA PRO A 83 16.77 -4.96 -4.91
C PRO A 83 18.25 -5.15 -4.53
N ASN A 84 19.00 -5.95 -5.29
CA ASN A 84 20.46 -5.99 -5.18
C ASN A 84 21.08 -5.98 -6.58
N ASN A 85 21.56 -4.81 -6.99
CA ASN A 85 22.15 -4.57 -8.31
C ASN A 85 23.68 -4.75 -8.34
N THR A 86 24.31 -5.00 -7.20
CA THR A 86 25.77 -5.16 -7.09
C THR A 86 26.18 -6.64 -7.10
N VAL A 87 25.32 -7.51 -6.56
CA VAL A 87 25.45 -8.97 -6.64
C VAL A 87 24.04 -9.54 -6.77
N PRO A 88 23.68 -10.28 -7.85
CA PRO A 88 22.37 -10.91 -8.01
C PRO A 88 22.01 -11.93 -6.91
N TYR A 89 22.95 -12.17 -5.99
CA TYR A 89 22.87 -13.16 -4.94
C TYR A 89 23.64 -12.64 -3.71
N VAL A 90 22.91 -12.29 -2.65
CA VAL A 90 23.46 -12.23 -1.29
C VAL A 90 22.42 -12.86 -0.37
N GLY A 91 22.59 -14.15 -0.08
CA GLY A 91 22.04 -14.71 1.16
C GLY A 91 22.70 -13.97 2.32
N ILE A 92 21.91 -13.41 3.23
CA ILE A 92 22.37 -12.29 4.05
C ILE A 92 23.17 -12.72 5.29
N THR A 93 24.21 -11.93 5.58
CA THR A 93 24.73 -11.69 6.93
C THR A 93 24.38 -10.28 7.47
N SER A 94 23.81 -9.35 6.68
CA SER A 94 23.35 -8.03 7.16
C SER A 94 22.16 -7.37 6.40
N GLY A 95 20.93 -7.44 6.95
CA GLY A 95 19.81 -6.48 6.77
C GLY A 95 19.20 -6.23 5.37
N LEU A 96 17.91 -5.85 5.34
CA LEU A 96 17.17 -5.54 4.11
C LEU A 96 17.85 -4.41 3.29
N PRO A 97 18.09 -4.58 1.97
CA PRO A 97 18.71 -3.59 1.11
C PRO A 97 17.94 -2.27 1.03
N THR A 98 18.65 -1.20 0.65
CA THR A 98 18.06 0.10 0.34
C THR A 98 16.97 -0.05 -0.72
N ALA A 99 15.78 0.49 -0.45
CA ALA A 99 14.64 0.37 -1.35
C ALA A 99 14.89 1.03 -2.72
N LEU A 100 14.53 0.32 -3.80
CA LEU A 100 14.60 0.83 -5.15
C LEU A 100 13.47 1.85 -5.34
N SER A 101 13.83 3.05 -5.76
CA SER A 101 12.87 4.10 -6.08
C SER A 101 12.18 3.81 -7.41
N ILE A 102 10.84 3.76 -7.39
CA ILE A 102 10.00 3.77 -8.61
C ILE A 102 9.88 5.21 -9.11
N ASN A 103 9.68 6.13 -8.17
CA ASN A 103 9.60 7.58 -8.40
C ASN A 103 9.88 8.32 -7.08
N ALA A 104 9.85 9.66 -7.11
CA ALA A 104 10.13 10.50 -5.95
C ALA A 104 9.30 10.21 -4.68
N THR A 105 8.18 9.48 -4.79
CA THR A 105 7.27 9.20 -3.68
C THR A 105 6.98 7.72 -3.44
N GLN A 106 7.58 6.81 -4.21
CA GLN A 106 7.35 5.37 -4.12
C GLN A 106 8.66 4.60 -4.25
N SER A 107 8.87 3.64 -3.36
CA SER A 107 10.02 2.74 -3.42
C SER A 107 9.65 1.36 -2.92
N PHE A 108 10.47 0.36 -3.22
CA PHE A 108 10.23 -1.01 -2.77
C PHE A 108 11.51 -1.78 -2.46
N ASN A 109 11.41 -2.76 -1.58
CA ASN A 109 12.40 -3.80 -1.34
C ASN A 109 11.69 -5.07 -0.86
N GLY A 110 12.42 -6.13 -0.58
CA GLY A 110 11.84 -7.35 -0.09
C GLY A 110 12.83 -8.49 0.01
N GLU A 111 12.30 -9.67 0.24
CA GLU A 111 13.03 -10.92 0.31
C GLU A 111 12.28 -12.04 -0.39
N VAL A 112 13.02 -13.05 -0.83
CA VAL A 112 12.53 -14.31 -1.38
C VAL A 112 13.18 -15.44 -0.63
N GLU A 113 12.40 -16.27 0.04
CA GLU A 113 12.89 -17.40 0.81
C GLU A 113 12.37 -18.71 0.21
N TYR A 114 13.23 -19.71 0.16
CA TYR A 114 12.84 -21.08 -0.12
C TYR A 114 12.17 -21.71 1.11
N ASP A 115 10.95 -22.21 0.94
CA ASP A 115 10.20 -22.85 2.01
C ASP A 115 10.48 -24.36 2.03
N SER A 116 9.99 -25.07 1.00
CA SER A 116 10.09 -26.53 0.92
C SER A 116 10.01 -27.04 -0.53
N SER A 117 10.07 -28.37 -0.70
CA SER A 117 9.79 -29.00 -2.01
C SER A 117 8.68 -30.03 -1.91
N LEU A 118 7.84 -30.06 -2.94
CA LEU A 118 6.75 -31.01 -3.12
C LEU A 118 6.93 -31.82 -4.40
N LEU A 119 6.16 -32.91 -4.50
CA LEU A 119 6.00 -33.60 -5.78
C LEU A 119 5.33 -32.64 -6.79
N PRO A 120 5.71 -32.69 -8.07
CA PRO A 120 5.04 -31.92 -9.10
C PRO A 120 3.52 -32.16 -9.07
N PRO A 121 2.69 -31.11 -9.23
CA PRO A 121 1.24 -31.27 -9.24
C PRO A 121 0.80 -32.31 -10.28
N ARG A 122 -0.23 -33.10 -9.92
CA ARG A 122 -0.80 -34.08 -10.84
C ARG A 122 -1.32 -33.36 -12.09
N GLY A 123 -1.06 -33.94 -13.26
CA GLY A 123 -1.45 -33.33 -14.55
C GLY A 123 -0.52 -32.23 -15.06
N SER A 124 0.59 -31.92 -14.36
CA SER A 124 1.57 -30.92 -14.80
C SER A 124 2.48 -31.37 -15.96
N GLY A 125 2.44 -32.66 -16.33
CA GLY A 125 3.30 -33.24 -17.36
C GLY A 125 4.74 -33.55 -16.91
N PHE A 126 5.11 -33.23 -15.66
CA PHE A 126 6.43 -33.52 -15.11
C PHE A 126 6.49 -34.88 -14.40
N SER A 127 7.60 -35.61 -14.61
CA SER A 127 7.84 -36.89 -13.92
C SER A 127 8.19 -36.67 -12.45
N ILE A 128 7.47 -37.36 -11.56
CA ILE A 128 7.71 -37.35 -10.11
C ILE A 128 9.10 -37.87 -9.70
N SER A 129 9.79 -38.61 -10.59
CA SER A 129 11.11 -39.17 -10.30
C SER A 129 12.25 -38.21 -10.60
N LYS A 130 12.02 -37.20 -11.45
CA LYS A 130 13.07 -36.30 -11.96
C LYS A 130 12.87 -34.85 -11.54
N PHE A 131 11.63 -34.46 -11.25
CA PHE A 131 11.28 -33.08 -10.98
C PHE A 131 10.64 -32.93 -9.62
N LYS A 132 10.87 -31.76 -9.02
CA LYS A 132 10.24 -31.30 -7.79
C LYS A 132 9.65 -29.91 -7.99
N ALA A 133 8.57 -29.63 -7.27
CA ALA A 133 8.03 -28.28 -7.13
C ALA A 133 8.69 -27.61 -5.94
N HIS A 134 9.64 -26.72 -6.19
CA HIS A 134 10.30 -25.91 -5.18
C HIS A 134 9.39 -24.75 -4.83
N GLN A 135 8.96 -24.68 -3.58
CA GLN A 135 8.09 -23.64 -3.06
C GLN A 135 8.92 -22.51 -2.49
N TYR A 136 8.48 -21.30 -2.80
CA TYR A 136 9.11 -20.06 -2.40
C TYR A 136 8.06 -19.13 -1.81
N GLN A 137 8.49 -18.32 -0.86
CA GLN A 137 7.72 -17.21 -0.34
C GLN A 137 8.48 -15.93 -0.60
N MET A 138 7.84 -14.97 -1.28
CA MET A 138 8.36 -13.61 -1.39
C MET A 138 7.64 -12.70 -0.42
N VAL A 139 8.40 -11.84 0.26
CA VAL A 139 7.92 -10.78 1.14
C VAL A 139 8.30 -9.46 0.47
N CYS A 140 7.29 -8.77 -0.07
CA CYS A 140 7.44 -7.56 -0.85
C CYS A 140 7.00 -6.34 -0.03
N ASN A 141 7.92 -5.43 0.26
CA ASN A 141 7.64 -4.19 0.97
C ASN A 141 7.57 -3.03 -0.02
N GLY A 142 6.46 -2.31 0.01
CA GLY A 142 6.26 -1.08 -0.74
C GLY A 142 6.15 0.11 0.20
N TYR A 143 6.80 1.21 -0.17
CA TYR A 143 6.83 2.44 0.59
C TYR A 143 6.24 3.58 -0.22
N SER A 144 5.56 4.49 0.49
CA SER A 144 5.13 5.76 -0.03
C SER A 144 5.56 6.91 0.91
N SER A 145 5.27 8.14 0.52
CA SER A 145 5.53 9.35 1.31
C SER A 145 5.00 9.25 2.74
N LYS A 146 5.58 10.00 3.68
CA LYS A 146 5.18 10.05 5.11
C LYS A 146 5.24 8.67 5.78
N GLU A 147 6.30 7.91 5.50
CA GLU A 147 6.59 6.61 6.13
C GLU A 147 5.45 5.58 5.99
N THR A 148 4.60 5.75 4.97
CA THR A 148 3.50 4.81 4.72
C THR A 148 4.07 3.57 4.04
N ALA A 149 4.05 2.44 4.74
CA ALA A 149 4.49 1.16 4.19
C ALA A 149 3.30 0.19 4.02
N LYS A 150 3.41 -0.69 3.03
CA LYS A 150 2.56 -1.87 2.86
C LYS A 150 3.42 -3.07 2.52
N ASN A 151 3.03 -4.22 3.05
CA ASN A 151 3.69 -5.49 2.82
C ASN A 151 2.74 -6.44 2.10
N ILE A 152 3.27 -7.17 1.12
CA ILE A 152 2.59 -8.22 0.37
C ILE A 152 3.43 -9.48 0.49
N VAL A 153 2.82 -10.57 0.95
CA VAL A 153 3.47 -11.90 1.00
C VAL A 153 2.83 -12.78 -0.06
N VAL A 154 3.64 -13.38 -0.92
CA VAL A 154 3.17 -14.26 -2.00
C VAL A 154 3.94 -15.57 -1.97
N GLY A 155 3.19 -16.69 -1.91
CA GLY A 155 3.74 -18.02 -2.13
C GLY A 155 3.68 -18.39 -3.61
N PHE A 156 4.76 -18.97 -4.13
CA PHE A 156 4.84 -19.45 -5.51
C PHE A 156 5.70 -20.71 -5.58
N TYR A 157 5.70 -21.39 -6.72
CA TYR A 157 6.58 -22.54 -6.92
C TYR A 157 7.22 -22.52 -8.30
N ARG A 158 8.41 -23.12 -8.38
CA ARG A 158 9.14 -23.37 -9.62
C ARG A 158 9.38 -24.86 -9.76
N ILE A 159 9.17 -25.39 -10.96
CA ILE A 159 9.54 -26.78 -11.27
C ILE A 159 11.05 -26.82 -11.57
N GLY A 160 11.77 -27.67 -10.84
CA GLY A 160 13.21 -27.86 -10.97
C GLY A 160 13.60 -29.33 -10.78
N PHE A 161 14.88 -29.62 -10.96
CA PHE A 161 15.48 -30.94 -10.73
C PHE A 161 15.90 -31.08 -9.27
#